data_AF-X6GY96-F1
#
_entry.id   AF-X6GY96-F1
#
_cell.length_a   1.000
_cell.length_b   1.000
_cell.length_c   1.000
_cell.angle_alpha   90.00
_cell.angle_beta   90.00
_cell.angle_gamma   90.00
#
_symmetry.space_group_name_H-M   'P 1'
#
loop_
_entity.id
_entity.type
_entity.pdbx_description
1 polymer ?
#
loop_
_entity_poly.entity_id
_entity_poly.type
_entity_poly.pdbx_seq_one_letter_code
_entity_poly.pdbx_strand_id
1 'polypeptide(L)'
;MRVFVAGLSKSGKTTRSLHAAEHIPELEYASISQLLRAAGGILPVATLADGLTNQRMAAEALSAYPRSKRHQIVDGHALVETLEGPLLVPDSFFDEIAPDLLIHILDGPEQILARRVPGANFATTAEIAALTALEQAACERLAIRLGTPLVALEAPTLDEFRWTLESRLSFDH
;
A
#
# COMPACT_ATOMS: atom_id res chain seq x y z
N MET A 1 -1.08 -5.03 -16.35
CA MET A 1 -0.67 -4.03 -15.35
C MET A 1 -0.70 -4.57 -13.92
N ARG A 2 0.26 -4.22 -13.07
CA ARG A 2 0.22 -4.36 -11.61
C ARG A 2 0.25 -2.97 -10.97
N VAL A 3 -0.71 -2.69 -10.09
CA VAL A 3 -0.89 -1.39 -9.44
C VAL A 3 -0.61 -1.54 -7.95
N PHE A 4 0.38 -0.82 -7.43
CA PHE A 4 0.65 -0.79 -5.99
C PHE A 4 -0.12 0.36 -5.34
N VAL A 5 -0.90 0.06 -4.32
CA VAL A 5 -1.70 1.04 -3.58
C VAL A 5 -1.10 1.20 -2.18
N ALA A 6 -0.55 2.38 -1.92
CA ALA A 6 0.14 2.77 -0.69
C ALA A 6 -0.66 3.80 0.11
N GLY A 7 -0.24 4.04 1.35
CA GLY A 7 -0.86 4.99 2.28
C GLY A 7 -0.99 4.42 3.68
N LEU A 8 -1.16 5.30 4.66
CA LEU A 8 -0.91 4.93 6.04
C LEU A 8 -1.95 3.92 6.56
N SER A 9 -1.62 3.17 7.61
CA SER A 9 -2.60 2.31 8.26
C SER A 9 -3.86 3.10 8.63
N LYS A 10 -5.03 2.58 8.26
CA LYS A 10 -6.36 3.21 8.39
C LYS A 10 -6.69 4.38 7.45
N SER A 11 -5.88 4.65 6.42
CA SER A 11 -6.26 5.62 5.35
C SER A 11 -7.41 5.16 4.44
N GLY A 12 -7.84 3.90 4.55
CA GLY A 12 -8.97 3.34 3.80
C GLY A 12 -8.61 2.79 2.41
N LYS A 13 -7.33 2.46 2.16
CA LYS A 13 -6.87 1.79 0.92
C LYS A 13 -7.64 0.51 0.64
N THR A 14 -7.65 -0.43 1.60
CA THR A 14 -8.24 -1.75 1.44
C THR A 14 -9.69 -1.69 0.98
N THR A 15 -10.50 -0.83 1.59
CA THR A 15 -11.91 -0.66 1.20
C THR A 15 -12.05 -0.18 -0.24
N ARG A 16 -11.22 0.78 -0.67
CA ARG A 16 -11.23 1.31 -2.04
C ARG A 16 -10.70 0.30 -3.07
N SER A 17 -9.62 -0.40 -2.73
CA SER A 17 -9.02 -1.44 -3.54
C SER A 17 -9.96 -2.62 -3.77
N LEU A 18 -10.65 -3.08 -2.72
CA LEU A 18 -11.68 -4.11 -2.83
C LEU A 18 -12.85 -3.65 -3.68
N HIS A 19 -13.38 -2.44 -3.41
CA HIS A 19 -14.46 -1.86 -4.20
C HIS A 19 -14.12 -1.80 -5.70
N ALA A 20 -12.91 -1.35 -6.05
CA ALA A 20 -12.47 -1.31 -7.44
C ALA A 20 -12.39 -2.72 -8.08
N ALA A 21 -11.82 -3.71 -7.37
CA ALA A 21 -11.71 -5.08 -7.87
C ALA A 21 -13.08 -5.80 -8.03
N GLU A 22 -14.08 -5.40 -7.24
CA GLU A 22 -15.46 -5.89 -7.37
C GLU A 22 -16.17 -5.33 -8.62
N HIS A 23 -15.81 -4.11 -9.05
CA HIS A 23 -16.51 -3.39 -10.12
C HIS A 23 -15.76 -3.36 -11.45
N ILE A 24 -14.46 -3.63 -11.48
CA ILE A 24 -13.64 -3.71 -12.70
C ILE A 24 -13.39 -5.19 -13.01
N PRO A 25 -14.06 -5.79 -14.03
CA PRO A 25 -14.05 -7.24 -14.25
C PRO A 25 -12.66 -7.84 -14.44
N GLU A 26 -11.75 -7.11 -15.08
CA GLU A 26 -10.38 -7.52 -15.40
C GLU A 26 -9.35 -7.22 -14.30
N LEU A 27 -9.80 -6.73 -13.15
CA LEU A 27 -8.97 -6.37 -12.01
C LEU A 27 -9.15 -7.35 -10.85
N GLU A 28 -8.05 -7.89 -10.34
CA GLU A 28 -8.03 -8.68 -9.10
C GLU A 28 -7.36 -7.91 -7.97
N TYR A 29 -7.65 -8.28 -6.73
CA TYR A 29 -7.08 -7.69 -5.53
C TYR A 29 -6.18 -8.67 -4.80
N ALA A 30 -4.98 -8.22 -4.43
CA ALA A 30 -4.05 -8.94 -3.57
C ALA A 30 -3.66 -8.05 -2.38
N SER A 31 -3.81 -8.58 -1.15
CA SER A 31 -3.37 -7.89 0.07
C SER A 31 -2.02 -8.41 0.53
N ILE A 32 -1.02 -7.52 0.60
CA ILE A 32 0.30 -7.87 1.15
C ILE A 32 0.18 -8.41 2.58
N SER A 33 -0.66 -7.78 3.41
CA SER A 33 -0.85 -8.19 4.80
C SER A 33 -1.44 -9.61 4.93
N GLN A 34 -2.35 -10.00 4.03
CA GLN A 34 -2.95 -11.34 4.04
C GLN A 34 -1.98 -12.39 3.51
N LEU A 35 -1.27 -12.07 2.41
CA LEU A 35 -0.23 -12.95 1.86
C LEU A 35 0.88 -13.20 2.88
N LEU A 36 1.35 -12.15 3.54
CA LEU A 36 2.36 -12.24 4.59
C LEU A 36 1.86 -13.12 5.76
N ARG A 37 0.62 -12.94 6.21
CA ARG A 37 0.03 -13.78 7.27
C ARG A 37 -0.06 -15.24 6.85
N ALA A 38 -0.48 -15.52 5.61
CA ALA A 38 -0.56 -16.87 5.07
C ALA A 38 0.83 -17.54 4.96
N ALA A 39 1.86 -16.75 4.67
CA ALA A 39 3.25 -17.20 4.61
C ALA A 39 3.92 -17.33 6.00
N GLY A 40 3.20 -17.06 7.10
CA GLY A 40 3.75 -17.14 8.46
C GLY A 40 4.60 -15.95 8.89
N GLY A 41 4.34 -14.76 8.32
CA GLY A 41 5.05 -13.53 8.66
C GLY A 41 4.94 -13.13 10.13
N ILE A 42 5.91 -12.33 10.58
CA ILE A 42 6.09 -11.92 11.97
C ILE A 42 5.15 -10.75 12.28
N LEU A 43 4.08 -10.99 13.02
CA LEU A 43 3.06 -9.98 13.35
C LEU A 43 2.76 -10.00 14.87
N PRO A 44 2.72 -8.83 15.55
CA PRO A 44 3.00 -7.49 15.05
C PRO A 44 4.50 -7.27 14.73
N VAL A 45 4.80 -6.32 13.85
CA VAL A 45 6.18 -5.94 13.50
C VAL A 45 6.74 -5.08 14.62
N ALA A 46 7.55 -5.68 15.49
CA ALA A 46 8.12 -4.97 16.64
C ALA A 46 9.42 -4.26 16.26
N THR A 47 10.31 -4.94 15.53
CA THR A 47 11.65 -4.44 15.21
C THR A 47 11.81 -4.13 13.72
N LEU A 48 12.84 -3.35 13.38
CA LEU A 48 13.22 -3.12 11.99
C LEU A 48 13.60 -4.44 11.28
N ALA A 49 14.24 -5.37 12.00
CA ALA A 49 14.64 -6.68 11.47
C ALA A 49 13.43 -7.55 11.12
N ASP A 50 12.39 -7.54 11.95
CA ASP A 50 11.11 -8.20 11.63
C ASP A 50 10.49 -7.60 10.38
N GLY A 51 10.51 -6.27 10.28
CA GLY A 51 9.99 -5.54 9.14
C GLY A 51 10.68 -5.92 7.84
N LEU A 52 12.01 -5.96 7.82
CA LEU A 52 12.82 -6.38 6.67
C LEU A 52 12.56 -7.84 6.29
N THR A 53 12.50 -8.73 7.27
CA THR A 53 12.19 -10.16 7.06
C THR A 53 10.80 -10.32 6.41
N ASN A 54 9.82 -9.60 6.94
CA ASN A 54 8.46 -9.60 6.40
C ASN A 54 8.39 -9.04 4.98
N GLN A 55 9.16 -8.01 4.62
CA GLN A 55 9.15 -7.50 3.25
C GLN A 55 9.65 -8.54 2.25
N ARG A 56 10.72 -9.28 2.59
CA ARG A 56 11.19 -10.39 1.76
C ARG A 56 10.14 -11.48 1.62
N MET A 57 9.54 -11.92 2.72
CA MET A 57 8.48 -12.94 2.71
C MET A 57 7.25 -12.49 1.91
N ALA A 58 6.88 -11.21 2.03
CA ALA A 58 5.76 -10.64 1.29
C ALA A 58 6.01 -10.59 -0.22
N ALA A 59 7.23 -10.23 -0.63
CA ALA A 59 7.61 -10.24 -2.04
C ALA A 59 7.57 -11.67 -2.59
N GLU A 60 8.21 -12.63 -1.91
CA GLU A 60 8.20 -14.05 -2.28
C GLU A 60 6.76 -14.60 -2.38
N ALA A 61 5.91 -14.28 -1.40
CA ALA A 61 4.51 -14.71 -1.37
C ALA A 61 3.68 -14.10 -2.50
N LEU A 62 3.89 -12.81 -2.84
CA LEU A 62 3.21 -12.17 -3.96
C LEU A 62 3.70 -12.72 -5.31
N SER A 63 5.00 -12.96 -5.46
CA SER A 63 5.60 -13.57 -6.65
C SER A 63 5.05 -14.96 -6.91
N ALA A 64 4.79 -15.74 -5.85
CA ALA A 64 4.15 -17.05 -5.92
C ALA A 64 2.61 -16.98 -6.07
N TYR A 65 1.98 -15.81 -5.88
CA TYR A 65 0.54 -15.66 -5.95
C TYR A 65 0.07 -15.61 -7.42
N PRO A 66 -0.68 -16.62 -7.89
CA PRO A 66 -1.06 -16.71 -9.30
C PRO A 66 -2.00 -15.57 -9.68
N ARG A 67 -1.71 -14.92 -10.80
CA ARG A 67 -2.60 -13.90 -11.38
C ARG A 67 -3.69 -14.56 -12.20
N SER A 68 -4.94 -14.32 -11.83
CA SER A 68 -6.12 -14.86 -12.52
C SER A 68 -6.73 -13.87 -13.52
N LYS A 69 -6.43 -12.57 -13.35
CA LYS A 69 -6.94 -11.50 -14.21
C LYS A 69 -5.82 -10.68 -14.85
N ARG A 70 -6.18 -9.92 -15.89
CA ARG A 70 -5.24 -9.08 -16.67
C ARG A 70 -4.54 -8.02 -15.81
N HIS A 71 -5.25 -7.48 -14.83
CA HIS A 71 -4.74 -6.44 -13.93
C HIS A 71 -4.84 -6.88 -12.48
N GLN A 72 -3.92 -6.40 -11.65
CA GLN A 72 -3.83 -6.74 -10.22
C GLN A 72 -3.55 -5.49 -9.40
N ILE A 73 -4.39 -5.21 -8.40
CA ILE A 73 -4.05 -4.31 -7.29
C ILE A 73 -3.23 -5.10 -6.27
N VAL A 74 -2.15 -4.48 -5.79
CA VAL A 74 -1.37 -4.90 -4.64
C VAL A 74 -1.57 -3.86 -3.54
N ASP A 75 -2.36 -4.18 -2.53
CA ASP A 75 -2.60 -3.32 -1.36
C ASP A 75 -1.55 -3.55 -0.28
N GLY A 76 -0.79 -2.51 0.03
CA GLY A 76 0.30 -2.55 0.98
C GLY A 76 0.62 -1.17 1.55
N HIS A 77 1.83 -1.05 2.08
CA HIS A 77 2.36 0.19 2.64
C HIS A 77 3.70 0.49 2.00
N ALA A 78 4.03 1.77 1.80
CA ALA A 78 5.41 2.16 1.48
C ALA A 78 6.23 2.45 2.74
N LEU A 79 5.54 2.55 3.89
CA LEU A 79 6.12 2.74 5.22
C LEU A 79 5.43 1.81 6.23
N VAL A 80 6.21 1.04 6.97
CA VAL A 80 5.75 0.16 8.04
C VAL A 80 6.09 0.79 9.39
N GLU A 81 5.09 0.95 10.25
CA GLU A 81 5.28 1.40 11.62
C GLU A 81 5.79 0.24 12.48
N THR A 82 6.94 0.43 13.15
CA THR A 82 7.51 -0.53 14.12
C THR A 82 7.70 0.15 15.49
N LEU A 83 7.99 -0.62 16.53
CA LEU A 83 8.30 -0.04 17.86
C LEU A 83 9.66 0.68 17.88
N GLU A 84 10.56 0.35 16.96
CA GLU A 84 11.86 1.01 16.78
C GLU A 84 11.77 2.24 15.87
N GLY A 85 10.57 2.56 15.37
CA GLY A 85 10.29 3.69 14.48
C GLY A 85 9.79 3.26 13.10
N PRO A 86 9.57 4.23 12.18
CA PRO A 86 9.10 3.94 10.84
C PRO A 86 10.19 3.25 10.00
N LEU A 87 9.83 2.13 9.39
CA LEU A 87 10.63 1.44 8.39
C LEU A 87 10.08 1.75 6.99
N LEU A 88 10.88 2.38 6.13
CA LEU A 88 10.56 2.46 4.71
C LEU A 88 10.67 1.07 4.09
N VAL A 89 9.70 0.70 3.25
CA VAL A 89 9.76 -0.57 2.52
C VAL A 89 10.98 -0.54 1.57
N PRO A 90 11.87 -1.54 1.62
CA PRO A 90 13.10 -1.54 0.83
C PRO A 90 12.85 -1.55 -0.68
N ASP A 91 13.75 -0.95 -1.44
CA ASP A 91 13.69 -0.92 -2.90
C ASP A 91 13.62 -2.33 -3.52
N SER A 92 14.28 -3.31 -2.91
CA SER A 92 14.28 -4.70 -3.36
C SER A 92 12.89 -5.34 -3.40
N PHE A 93 11.98 -4.94 -2.49
CA PHE A 93 10.59 -5.37 -2.55
C PHE A 93 9.94 -4.87 -3.84
N PHE A 94 10.14 -3.60 -4.18
CA PHE A 94 9.56 -2.99 -5.36
C PHE A 94 10.22 -3.42 -6.67
N ASP A 95 11.50 -3.75 -6.63
CA ASP A 95 12.22 -4.34 -7.76
C ASP A 95 11.65 -5.71 -8.12
N GLU A 96 11.28 -6.50 -7.11
CA GLU A 96 10.67 -7.81 -7.31
C GLU A 96 9.21 -7.70 -7.77
N ILE A 97 8.42 -6.83 -7.14
CA ILE A 97 7.01 -6.70 -7.50
C ILE A 97 6.77 -5.91 -8.79
N ALA A 98 7.73 -5.06 -9.20
CA ALA A 98 7.72 -4.29 -10.45
C ALA A 98 6.35 -3.66 -10.80
N PRO A 99 5.85 -2.68 -10.02
CA PRO A 99 4.56 -2.06 -10.29
C PRO A 99 4.64 -1.14 -11.51
N ASP A 100 3.61 -1.20 -12.35
CA ASP A 100 3.43 -0.34 -13.53
C ASP A 100 2.74 1.00 -13.17
N LEU A 101 2.12 1.07 -11.99
CA LEU A 101 1.47 2.25 -11.46
C LEU A 101 1.55 2.25 -9.93
N LEU A 102 1.87 3.41 -9.35
CA LEU A 102 1.76 3.67 -7.92
C LEU A 102 0.55 4.56 -7.65
N ILE A 103 -0.26 4.20 -6.68
CA ILE A 103 -1.32 5.06 -6.14
C ILE A 103 -1.06 5.28 -4.66
N HIS A 104 -1.00 6.54 -4.24
CA HIS A 104 -0.86 6.91 -2.83
C HIS A 104 -2.17 7.51 -2.32
N ILE A 105 -2.77 6.87 -1.31
CA ILE A 105 -3.99 7.36 -0.65
C ILE A 105 -3.63 8.18 0.56
N LEU A 106 -3.87 9.48 0.45
CA LEU A 106 -3.75 10.46 1.51
C LEU A 106 -5.09 10.58 2.24
N ASP A 107 -5.04 10.72 3.55
CA ASP A 107 -6.21 11.08 4.36
C ASP A 107 -5.73 11.99 5.49
N GLY A 108 -6.64 12.78 6.06
CA GLY A 108 -6.25 13.75 7.07
C GLY A 108 -5.78 13.07 8.36
N PRO A 109 -4.73 13.59 9.03
CA PRO A 109 -4.16 12.96 10.21
C PRO A 109 -5.16 12.72 11.34
N GLU A 110 -6.11 13.64 11.52
CA GLU A 110 -7.19 13.52 12.51
C GLU A 110 -8.14 12.38 12.18
N GLN A 111 -8.50 12.20 10.90
CA GLN A 111 -9.38 11.13 10.44
C GLN A 111 -8.69 9.77 10.57
N ILE A 112 -7.41 9.69 10.25
CA ILE A 112 -6.61 8.47 10.46
C ILE A 112 -6.54 8.14 11.95
N LEU A 113 -6.23 9.13 12.80
CA LEU A 113 -6.16 8.93 14.25
C LEU A 113 -7.50 8.46 14.83
N ALA A 114 -8.62 9.07 14.41
CA ALA A 114 -9.96 8.68 14.85
C ALA A 114 -10.34 7.23 14.47
N ARG A 115 -9.74 6.67 13.40
CA ARG A 115 -9.96 5.29 12.96
C ARG A 115 -8.99 4.28 13.59
N ARG A 116 -7.96 4.75 14.30
CA ARG A 116 -7.04 3.88 15.07
C ARG A 116 -7.69 3.53 16.40
N VAL A 117 -7.50 2.29 16.83
CA VAL A 117 -8.04 1.83 18.13
C VAL A 117 -7.29 2.59 19.24
N PRO A 118 -7.99 3.23 20.19
CA PRO A 118 -7.36 3.88 21.34
C PRO A 118 -6.43 2.90 22.07
N GLY A 119 -5.17 3.29 22.29
CA GLY A 119 -4.17 2.49 23.02
C GLY A 119 -3.33 1.53 22.17
N ALA A 120 -3.59 1.40 20.86
CA ALA A 120 -2.79 0.53 19.99
C ALA A 120 -1.42 1.12 19.60
N ASN A 121 -1.26 2.45 19.66
CA ASN A 121 -0.03 3.21 19.52
C ASN A 121 -0.30 4.62 20.07
N PHE A 122 0.64 5.22 20.81
CA PHE A 122 0.51 6.57 21.39
C PHE A 122 0.64 7.69 20.33
N ALA A 123 0.10 7.46 19.13
CA ALA A 123 0.27 8.37 18.01
C ALA A 123 -0.52 9.66 18.22
N THR A 124 0.18 10.79 18.13
CA THR A 124 -0.45 12.12 18.09
C THR A 124 -0.84 12.49 16.65
N THR A 125 -1.75 13.46 16.47
CA THR A 125 -2.06 14.00 15.13
C THR A 125 -0.80 14.47 14.39
N ALA A 126 0.16 15.07 15.13
CA ALA A 126 1.43 15.52 14.57
C ALA A 126 2.32 14.35 14.12
N GLU A 127 2.34 13.25 14.87
CA GLU A 127 3.06 12.03 14.50
C GLU A 127 2.45 11.37 13.28
N ILE A 128 1.12 11.27 13.21
CA ILE A 128 0.42 10.79 12.01
C ILE A 128 0.75 11.67 10.80
N ALA A 129 0.77 12.99 10.96
CA ALA A 129 1.16 13.91 9.89
C ALA A 129 2.61 13.66 9.41
N ALA A 130 3.55 13.45 10.34
CA ALA A 130 4.94 13.14 10.02
C ALA A 130 5.06 11.79 9.29
N LEU A 131 4.34 10.75 9.74
CA LEU A 131 4.32 9.44 9.09
C LEU A 131 3.73 9.50 7.67
N THR A 132 2.63 10.24 7.49
CA THR A 132 2.03 10.47 6.17
C THR A 132 3.02 11.18 5.23
N ALA A 133 3.74 12.20 5.72
CA ALA A 133 4.75 12.90 4.92
C ALA A 133 5.93 11.99 4.53
N LEU A 134 6.39 11.14 5.45
CA LEU A 134 7.44 10.16 5.18
C LEU A 134 7.00 9.12 4.14
N GLU A 135 5.77 8.61 4.24
CA GLU A 135 5.24 7.65 3.27
C GLU A 135 5.04 8.29 1.89
N GLN A 136 4.55 9.53 1.84
CA GLN A 136 4.44 10.28 0.59
C GLN A 136 5.80 10.44 -0.09
N ALA A 137 6.81 10.92 0.65
CA ALA A 137 8.16 11.07 0.13
C ALA A 137 8.76 9.73 -0.35
N ALA A 138 8.46 8.64 0.34
CA ALA A 138 8.86 7.30 -0.08
C ALA A 138 8.21 6.89 -1.41
N CYS A 139 6.92 7.15 -1.59
CA CYS A 139 6.21 6.89 -2.84
C CYS A 139 6.75 7.74 -4.00
N GLU A 140 7.00 9.03 -3.77
CA GLU A 140 7.57 9.95 -4.77
C GLU A 140 8.97 9.51 -5.20
N ARG A 141 9.85 9.21 -4.24
CA ARG A 141 11.19 8.68 -4.51
C ARG A 141 11.12 7.38 -5.31
N LEU A 142 10.22 6.48 -4.94
CA LEU A 142 10.05 5.20 -5.61
C LEU A 142 9.57 5.37 -7.06
N ALA A 143 8.59 6.25 -7.29
CA ALA A 143 8.08 6.58 -8.62
C ALA A 143 9.20 7.06 -9.55
N ILE A 144 10.02 8.00 -9.05
CA ILE A 144 11.19 8.52 -9.78
C ILE A 144 12.20 7.41 -10.07
N ARG A 145 12.52 6.58 -9.06
CA ARG A 145 13.51 5.50 -9.18
C ARG A 145 13.11 4.46 -10.22
N LEU A 146 11.84 4.07 -10.22
CA LEU A 146 11.31 3.05 -11.13
C LEU A 146 10.93 3.60 -12.50
N GLY A 147 10.81 4.93 -12.65
CA GLY A 147 10.20 5.52 -13.85
C GLY A 147 8.69 5.23 -13.97
N THR A 148 8.05 4.91 -12.84
CA THR A 148 6.65 4.50 -12.77
C THR A 148 5.77 5.71 -12.42
N PRO A 149 4.61 5.92 -13.07
CA PRO A 149 3.70 6.99 -12.70
C PRO A 149 3.20 6.85 -11.25
N LEU A 150 3.10 7.99 -10.56
CA LEU A 150 2.48 8.09 -9.23
C LEU A 150 1.21 8.94 -9.32
N VAL A 151 0.13 8.43 -8.77
CA VAL A 151 -1.12 9.18 -8.58
C VAL A 151 -1.38 9.31 -7.08
N ALA A 152 -1.28 10.54 -6.57
CA ALA A 152 -1.70 10.85 -5.22
C ALA A 152 -3.20 11.22 -5.21
N LEU A 153 -3.96 10.60 -4.32
CA LEU A 153 -5.39 10.87 -4.15
C LEU A 153 -5.67 11.28 -2.71
N GLU A 154 -6.23 12.48 -2.54
CA GLU A 154 -6.60 13.03 -1.23
C GLU A 154 -8.02 12.62 -0.87
N ALA A 155 -8.15 11.77 0.15
CA ALA A 155 -9.40 11.26 0.70
C ALA A 155 -10.46 10.89 -0.36
N PRO A 156 -10.11 10.16 -1.45
CA PRO A 156 -11.04 9.95 -2.56
C PRO A 156 -12.26 9.16 -2.10
N THR A 157 -13.41 9.37 -2.74
CA THR A 157 -14.55 8.47 -2.61
C THR A 157 -14.24 7.09 -3.23
N LEU A 158 -15.11 6.11 -3.01
CA LEU A 158 -14.99 4.79 -3.63
C LEU A 158 -15.02 4.89 -5.17
N ASP A 159 -15.96 5.67 -5.70
CA ASP A 159 -16.13 5.87 -7.14
C ASP A 159 -14.99 6.67 -7.76
N GLU A 160 -14.50 7.73 -7.10
CA GLU A 160 -13.35 8.51 -7.58
C GLU A 160 -12.08 7.64 -7.69
N PHE A 161 -11.83 6.79 -6.69
CA PHE A 161 -10.72 5.83 -6.74
C PHE A 161 -10.90 4.84 -7.90
N ARG A 162 -12.10 4.25 -8.03
CA ARG A 162 -12.41 3.30 -9.11
C ARG A 162 -12.21 3.93 -10.49
N TRP A 163 -12.83 5.09 -10.75
CA TRP A 163 -12.74 5.78 -12.04
C TRP A 163 -11.32 6.20 -12.37
N THR A 164 -10.57 6.70 -11.38
CA THR A 164 -9.15 7.02 -11.57
C THR A 164 -8.40 5.78 -12.03
N LEU A 165 -8.59 4.65 -11.35
CA LEU A 165 -7.92 3.41 -11.71
C LEU A 165 -8.34 2.88 -13.09
N GLU A 166 -9.64 2.85 -13.39
CA GLU A 166 -10.21 2.41 -14.67
C GLU A 166 -9.68 3.23 -15.84
N SER A 167 -9.56 4.55 -15.66
CA SER A 167 -8.96 5.43 -16.68
C SER A 167 -7.52 5.03 -17.00
N ARG A 168 -6.72 4.62 -16.00
CA ARG A 168 -5.33 4.20 -16.20
C ARG A 168 -5.22 2.82 -16.82
N LEU A 169 -6.11 1.90 -16.47
CA LEU A 169 -6.16 0.55 -17.03
C LEU A 169 -6.53 0.55 -18.53
N SER A 170 -7.38 1.49 -18.94
CA SER A 170 -7.87 1.57 -20.33
C SER A 170 -6.84 2.06 -21.35
N PHE A 171 -5.74 2.68 -20.92
CA PHE A 171 -4.66 3.14 -21.81
C PHE A 171 -3.62 2.06 -22.16
N ASP A 172 -3.74 0.85 -21.58
CA ASP A 172 -2.88 -0.31 -21.89
C ASP A 172 -3.36 -1.12 -23.12
N HIS A 173 -4.07 -0.48 -24.06
CA HIS A 173 -4.59 -1.09 -25.29
C HIS A 173 -3.80 -0.68 -26.54
#